data_AF-A0A503W8Y4-F1
#
_entry.id   AF-A0A503W8Y4-F1
#
_cell.length_a   1.000
_cell.length_b   1.000
_cell.length_c   1.000
_cell.angle_alpha   90.00
_cell.angle_beta   90.00
_cell.angle_gamma   90.00
#
_symmetry.space_group_name_H-M   'P 1'
#
loop_
_entity.id
_entity.type
_entity.pdbx_description
1 polymer ?
#
loop_
_entity_poly.entity_id
_entity_poly.type
_entity_poly.pdbx_seq_one_letter_code
_entity_poly.pdbx_strand_id
1 'polypeptide(L)' 'MTEHGMVFPPRDEWDIAAYDTDEVVAGYREYRPEEPQPGENRSPAYRWGWANRRKDMTHQPDGLEDVRRIFILMTRLAQ' A
#
# COMPACT_ATOMS: atom_id res chain seq x y z
N MET A 1 4.92 -21.82 11.99
CA MET A 1 5.19 -20.67 11.12
C MET A 1 4.06 -20.63 10.12
N THR A 2 2.97 -19.95 10.47
CA THR A 2 1.82 -19.84 9.58
C THR A 2 2.22 -18.85 8.50
N GLU A 3 2.11 -19.23 7.23
CA GLU A 3 2.17 -18.31 6.10
C GLU A 3 1.07 -17.26 6.30
N HIS A 4 1.39 -16.16 6.98
CA HIS A 4 0.56 -14.97 7.00
C HIS A 4 0.74 -14.30 5.64
N GLY A 5 0.05 -14.86 4.64
CA GLY A 5 -0.11 -14.25 3.35
C GLY A 5 -0.67 -12.85 3.56
N MET A 6 0.17 -11.85 3.30
CA MET A 6 -0.19 -10.44 3.33
C MET A 6 -1.50 -10.25 2.52
N VAL A 7 -2.48 -9.52 3.06
CA VAL A 7 -3.81 -9.38 2.45
C VAL A 7 -3.90 -8.04 1.72
N PHE A 8 -4.63 -7.98 0.60
CA PHE A 8 -4.94 -6.72 -0.10
C PHE A 8 -6.43 -6.68 -0.51
N PRO A 9 -7.21 -5.62 -0.18
CA PRO A 9 -6.78 -4.46 0.59
C PRO A 9 -6.41 -4.83 2.04
N PRO A 10 -5.53 -4.05 2.70
CA PRO A 10 -5.22 -4.27 4.10
C PRO A 10 -6.49 -4.10 4.95
N ARG A 11 -6.62 -4.91 6.00
CA ARG A 11 -7.75 -4.87 6.94
C ARG A 11 -7.48 -3.93 8.11
N ASP A 12 -6.22 -3.89 8.56
CA ASP A 12 -5.76 -3.12 9.70
C ASP A 12 -4.30 -2.64 9.50
N GLU A 13 -3.76 -1.93 10.49
CA GLU A 13 -2.39 -1.42 10.49
C GLU A 13 -1.33 -2.53 10.54
N TRP A 14 -1.64 -3.72 11.04
CA TRP A 14 -0.69 -4.83 11.13
C TRP A 14 -0.47 -5.48 9.77
N ASP A 15 -1.52 -5.57 8.94
CA ASP A 15 -1.39 -5.98 7.54
C ASP A 15 -0.41 -5.06 6.79
N ILE A 16 -0.42 -3.76 7.10
CA ILE A 16 0.46 -2.77 6.45
C ILE A 16 1.88 -2.80 7.03
N ALA A 17 2.02 -2.95 8.35
CA ALA A 17 3.32 -3.09 8.99
C ALA A 17 4.08 -4.35 8.51
N ALA A 18 3.35 -5.37 8.07
CA ALA A 18 3.91 -6.57 7.46
C ALA A 18 4.32 -6.41 5.99
N TYR A 19 3.94 -5.32 5.31
CA TYR A 19 4.29 -5.09 3.92
C TYR A 19 5.79 -4.82 3.75
N ASP A 20 6.38 -5.49 2.76
CA ASP A 20 7.73 -5.17 2.30
C ASP A 20 7.76 -3.73 1.78
N THR A 21 8.59 -2.90 2.42
CA THR A 21 8.69 -1.48 2.11
C THR A 21 9.22 -1.23 0.69
N ASP A 22 10.11 -2.08 0.18
CA ASP A 22 10.67 -1.90 -1.16
C ASP A 22 9.61 -2.17 -2.23
N GLU A 23 8.77 -3.19 -2.03
CA GLU A 23 7.62 -3.49 -2.90
C GLU A 23 6.57 -2.38 -2.87
N VAL A 24 6.27 -1.84 -1.67
CA VAL A 24 5.40 -0.66 -1.52
C VAL A 24 5.95 0.52 -2.33
N VAL A 25 7.24 0.83 -2.19
CA VAL A 25 7.88 1.95 -2.89
C VAL A 25 7.88 1.72 -4.41
N ALA A 26 8.16 0.49 -4.85
CA ALA A 26 8.10 0.12 -6.26
C ALA A 26 6.70 0.34 -6.84
N GLY A 27 5.66 -0.19 -6.19
CA GLY A 27 4.26 0.00 -6.62
C GLY A 27 3.86 1.47 -6.66
N TYR A 28 4.28 2.25 -5.66
CA TYR A 28 4.02 3.68 -5.62
C TYR A 28 4.69 4.44 -6.78
N ARG A 29 5.93 4.10 -7.13
CA ARG A 29 6.68 4.75 -8.21
C ARG A 29 6.21 4.32 -9.60
N GLU A 30 5.80 3.07 -9.76
CA GLU A 30 5.38 2.48 -11.03
C GLU A 30 3.94 2.80 -11.42
N TYR A 31 3.17 3.49 -10.57
CA TYR A 31 1.83 3.93 -10.93
C TYR A 31 1.80 4.80 -12.18
N ARG A 32 0.92 4.44 -13.12
CA ARG A 32 0.58 5.23 -14.30
C ARG A 32 -0.95 5.38 -14.39
N PRO A 33 -1.47 6.59 -14.61
CA PRO A 33 -2.92 6.83 -14.63
C PRO A 33 -3.72 6.00 -15.65
N GLU A 34 -3.09 5.66 -16.77
CA GLU A 34 -3.72 4.91 -17.85
C GLU A 34 -3.57 3.39 -17.71
N GLU A 35 -2.75 2.92 -16.77
CA GLU A 35 -2.55 1.48 -16.56
C GLU A 35 -3.61 0.92 -15.59
N PRO A 36 -4.11 -0.31 -15.84
CA PRO A 36 -5.04 -0.95 -14.92
C PRO A 36 -4.37 -1.24 -13.58
N GLN A 37 -5.18 -1.37 -12.53
CA GLN A 37 -4.67 -1.75 -11.22
C GLN A 37 -3.95 -3.11 -11.30
N PRO A 38 -2.76 -3.26 -10.70
CA PRO A 38 -2.02 -4.51 -10.67
C PRO A 38 -2.84 -5.65 -10.02
N GLY A 39 -2.85 -6.81 -10.68
CA GLY A 39 -3.56 -8.01 -10.26
C GLY A 39 -2.75 -8.90 -9.30
N GLU A 40 -3.17 -10.15 -9.13
CA GLU A 40 -2.57 -11.10 -8.18
C GLU A 40 -1.15 -11.55 -8.56
N ASN A 41 -0.67 -11.20 -9.75
CA ASN A 41 0.73 -11.39 -10.15
C ASN A 41 1.71 -10.42 -9.45
N ARG A 42 1.20 -9.45 -8.68
CA ARG A 42 1.99 -8.52 -7.86
C ARG A 42 1.67 -8.71 -6.39
N SER A 43 2.68 -8.45 -5.55
CA SER A 43 2.55 -8.59 -4.10
C SER A 43 1.44 -7.65 -3.56
N PRO A 44 0.80 -8.03 -2.44
CA PRO A 44 -0.09 -7.14 -1.68
C PRO A 44 0.54 -5.78 -1.37
N ALA A 45 1.82 -5.77 -0.98
CA ALA A 45 2.61 -4.57 -0.72
C ALA A 45 2.72 -3.65 -1.96
N TYR A 46 3.07 -4.22 -3.12
CA TYR A 46 3.12 -3.48 -4.39
C TYR A 46 1.76 -2.90 -4.76
N ARG A 47 0.69 -3.71 -4.68
CA ARG A 47 -0.68 -3.27 -4.99
C ARG A 47 -1.11 -2.13 -4.08
N TRP A 48 -0.69 -2.16 -2.81
CA TRP A 48 -0.94 -1.09 -1.85
C TRP A 48 -0.21 0.20 -2.18
N GLY A 49 1.08 0.12 -2.49
CA GLY A 49 1.86 1.28 -2.95
C GLY A 49 1.26 1.94 -4.19
N TRP A 50 0.89 1.13 -5.19
CA TRP A 50 0.25 1.60 -6.42
C TRP A 50 -1.09 2.29 -6.15
N ALA A 51 -1.94 1.68 -5.31
CA ALA A 51 -3.22 2.24 -4.93
C ALA A 51 -3.09 3.58 -4.20
N ASN A 52 -2.08 3.72 -3.32
CA ASN A 52 -1.82 4.98 -2.64
C ASN A 52 -1.41 6.08 -3.61
N ARG A 53 -0.52 5.81 -4.57
CA ARG A 53 -0.14 6.81 -5.57
C ARG A 53 -1.33 7.25 -6.42
N ARG A 54 -2.18 6.30 -6.84
CA ARG A 54 -3.42 6.61 -7.55
C ARG A 54 -4.28 7.61 -6.76
N LYS A 55 -4.47 7.35 -5.47
CA LYS A 55 -5.31 8.18 -4.59
C LYS A 55 -4.73 9.56 -4.36
N ASP A 56 -3.41 9.66 -4.17
CA ASP A 56 -2.72 10.95 -4.06
C ASP A 56 -2.91 11.80 -5.33
N MET A 57 -2.91 11.17 -6.51
CA MET A 57 -3.12 11.85 -7.80
C MET A 57 -4.58 12.25 -8.04
N THR A 58 -5.53 11.40 -7.67
CA THR A 58 -6.96 11.64 -7.94
C THR A 58 -7.68 12.42 -6.84
N HIS A 59 -7.04 12.62 -5.68
CA HIS A 59 -7.65 13.21 -4.49
C HIS A 59 -8.97 12.55 -4.08
N GLN A 60 -9.13 11.27 -4.42
CA GLN A 60 -10.35 10.53 -4.10
C GLN A 60 -10.34 10.10 -2.64
N PRO A 61 -11.40 10.40 -1.86
CA PRO A 61 -11.56 9.83 -0.54
C PRO A 61 -11.73 8.31 -0.65
N ASP A 62 -11.03 7.57 0.20
CA ASP A 62 -10.94 6.11 0.16
C ASP A 62 -11.41 5.42 1.44
N GLY A 63 -11.78 6.19 2.47
CA GLY A 63 -12.22 5.67 3.77
C GLY A 63 -11.09 4.99 4.57
N LEU A 64 -9.84 5.07 4.10
CA LEU A 64 -8.64 4.51 4.72
C LEU A 64 -7.59 5.62 4.95
N GLU A 65 -8.01 6.88 4.94
CA GLU A 65 -7.14 8.05 5.07
C GLU A 65 -6.38 8.01 6.40
N ASP A 66 -7.06 7.63 7.48
CA ASP A 66 -6.47 7.51 8.82
C ASP A 66 -5.41 6.41 8.89
N VAL A 67 -5.66 5.28 8.22
CA VAL A 67 -4.73 4.15 8.15
C VAL A 67 -3.46 4.53 7.38
N ARG A 68 -3.62 5.25 6.25
CA ARG A 68 -2.49 5.78 5.47
C ARG A 68 -1.67 6.78 6.27
N ARG A 69 -2.33 7.66 7.02
CA ARG A 69 -1.69 8.66 7.90
C ARG A 69 -0.89 7.98 9.01
N ILE A 70 -1.45 6.98 9.67
CA ILE A 70 -0.79 6.23 10.74
C ILE A 70 0.46 5.51 10.21
N PHE A 71 0.38 4.87 9.04
CA PHE A 71 1.54 4.24 8.42
C PHE A 71 2.68 5.23 8.16
N ILE A 72 2.38 6.38 7.54
CA ILE A 72 3.40 7.42 7.28
C ILE A 72 4.04 7.91 8.59
N LEU A 73 3.25 8.05 9.67
CA LEU A 73 3.75 8.47 10.97
C LEU A 73 4.66 7.41 11.59
N MET A 74 4.28 6.13 11.58
CA MET A 74 5.08 5.05 12.14
C MET A 74 6.40 4.85 11.36
N THR A 75 6.36 4.88 10.03
CA THR A 75 7.56 4.72 9.19
C THR A 75 8.54 5.88 9.35
N ARG A 76 8.07 7.10 9.68
CA ARG A 76 8.94 8.25 9.98
C ARG A 76 9.54 8.24 11.39
N LEU A 77 8.92 7.55 12.34
CA LEU A 77 9.43 7.43 13.72
C LEU A 77 10.47 6.31 13.87
N ALA A 78 10.56 5.42 12.89
CA ALA A 78 11.53 4.32 12.86
C ALA A 78 12.87 4.68 12.18
N GLN A 79 13.00 5.90 11.65
CA GLN A 79 14.27 6.48 11.14
C GLN A 79 14.81 7.52 12.13
#